data_AF-A0A9E2V4H7-F1
#
_entry.id   AF-A0A9E2V4H7-F1
#
_cell.length_a   1.000
_cell.length_b   1.000
_cell.length_c   1.000
_cell.angle_alpha   90.00
_cell.angle_beta   90.00
_cell.angle_gamma   90.00
#
_symmetry.space_group_name_H-M   'P 1'
#
loop_
_entity.id
_entity.type
_entity.pdbx_description
1 polymer ?
#
loop_
_entity_poly.entity_id
_entity_poly.type
_entity_poly.pdbx_seq_one_letter_code
_entity_poly.pdbx_strand_id
1 'polypeptide(L)'
;RAAAAHVLGVPVRPLAEVIDELPAVLEGSRELYAACEAVVGTQAEALAALPVPLANGRVVRGVRGTVLVGSALLYRLEVATVRALAEWGVRVVDPAAAHPVLERLGAVVADAAGLATHPAVRSAVLDRQEDPQDEVGEVAAAVLDLVAAVLDDDPSRSLPAWLGLVELPAVDGEPTPAHGLVLAGSAAHDLFDARVLAAVTGSMVERYGERVLVAVGVRAAPVVVRVPDVVADPAAVDLDGDGDGALVASTLDGWGDYLAELGERLGAGAWVGDLDAVADLDAVAPDAWPRLLAALGADRGLRDALVDPVRGEQAARAPSYTTWWLRTRAGLGLDRPFALTDGVLPGILPPAPELLADADEQVRRALGGIGSAGELDLDDWADLLEPLRGHLLELPAAVQVWRALAGLARTGTRHGGLPSELPGLLGPDGARRPRTPPGPGEGHRGDQVRVVAADVVVVPDSPMWLQRADLGPMLPCPVGDAVALAAMLDLPLASELADGRIEGPGLRQALPTRIAVGQPGDQVREWVEHDVLRVDGAPVDWWVDTDGVPHAVHLAGLACALAQRAGRWSDRWALEAVMVDPARADELGLDQALG
;
A
#
# COMPACT_ATOMS: atom_id res chain seq x y z
N ARG A 1 -64.09 17.97 34.77
CA ARG A 1 -64.94 17.36 33.72
C ARG A 1 -65.44 15.98 34.13
N ALA A 2 -64.59 15.05 34.57
CA ALA A 2 -65.01 13.71 35.03
C ALA A 2 -66.06 13.73 36.18
N ALA A 3 -65.90 14.59 37.19
CA ALA A 3 -66.86 14.72 38.28
C ALA A 3 -68.25 15.22 37.82
N ALA A 4 -68.32 16.10 36.82
CA ALA A 4 -69.57 16.60 36.25
C ALA A 4 -70.27 15.54 35.37
N ALA A 5 -69.50 14.74 34.61
CA ALA A 5 -70.02 13.62 33.83
C ALA A 5 -70.61 12.51 34.73
N HIS A 6 -69.95 12.24 35.86
CA HIS A 6 -70.42 11.27 36.84
C HIS A 6 -71.74 11.69 37.50
N VAL A 7 -71.92 12.98 37.81
CA VAL A 7 -73.19 13.55 38.31
C VAL A 7 -74.33 13.46 37.28
N LEU A 8 -74.01 13.48 35.99
CA LEU A 8 -74.96 13.33 34.89
C LEU A 8 -75.21 11.86 34.47
N GLY A 9 -74.63 10.89 35.18
CA GLY A 9 -74.76 9.46 34.86
C GLY A 9 -74.05 9.02 33.57
N VAL A 10 -73.14 9.84 33.04
CA VAL A 10 -72.40 9.54 31.81
C VAL A 10 -71.14 8.74 32.15
N PRO A 11 -70.96 7.52 31.62
CA PRO A 11 -69.75 6.73 31.85
C PRO A 11 -68.54 7.41 31.21
N VAL A 12 -67.48 7.60 32.00
CA VAL A 12 -66.18 8.11 31.52
C VAL A 12 -65.27 6.92 31.29
N ARG A 13 -64.76 6.76 30.08
CA ARG A 13 -63.86 5.67 29.71
C ARG A 13 -62.45 6.21 29.41
N PRO A 14 -61.38 5.48 29.78
CA PRO A 14 -60.03 5.78 29.33
C PRO A 14 -59.94 5.75 27.80
N LEU A 15 -59.15 6.66 27.21
CA LEU A 15 -58.95 6.71 25.76
C LEU A 15 -58.39 5.39 25.21
N ALA A 16 -57.47 4.74 25.93
CA ALA A 16 -56.89 3.46 25.54
C ALA A 16 -57.96 2.36 25.34
N GLU A 17 -58.93 2.26 26.26
CA GLU A 17 -60.03 1.28 26.13
C GLU A 17 -60.91 1.56 24.91
N VAL A 18 -61.07 2.83 24.52
CA VAL A 18 -61.81 3.21 23.31
C VAL A 18 -61.02 2.82 22.06
N ILE A 19 -59.70 3.03 22.06
CA ILE A 19 -58.83 2.66 20.94
C ILE A 19 -58.75 1.14 20.76
N ASP A 20 -58.65 0.38 21.85
CA ASP A 20 -58.56 -1.08 21.81
C ASP A 20 -59.82 -1.71 21.22
N GLU A 21 -61.00 -1.14 21.51
CA GLU A 21 -62.29 -1.57 21.00
C GLU A 21 -62.59 -1.15 19.55
N LEU A 22 -61.75 -0.30 18.93
CA LEU A 22 -61.92 0.05 17.52
C LEU A 22 -61.87 -1.22 16.66
N PRO A 23 -62.69 -1.34 15.61
CA PRO A 23 -62.57 -2.45 14.67
C PRO A 23 -61.23 -2.39 13.93
N ALA A 24 -60.76 -3.54 13.44
CA ALA A 24 -59.54 -3.58 12.62
C ALA A 24 -59.73 -2.84 11.30
N VAL A 25 -60.86 -3.02 10.62
CA VAL A 25 -61.19 -2.27 9.41
C VAL A 25 -62.01 -1.05 9.80
N LEU A 26 -61.47 0.15 9.54
CA LEU A 26 -62.14 1.42 9.78
C LEU A 26 -62.37 2.13 8.45
N GLU A 27 -63.62 2.44 8.14
CA GLU A 27 -63.92 3.50 7.20
C GLU A 27 -63.50 4.83 7.84
N GLY A 28 -62.67 5.62 7.13
CA GLY A 28 -62.23 6.93 7.60
C GLY A 28 -61.10 6.93 8.65
N SER A 29 -60.07 6.08 8.48
CA SER A 29 -58.90 6.08 9.37
C SER A 29 -58.19 7.45 9.44
N ARG A 30 -58.20 8.21 8.34
CA ARG A 30 -57.59 9.54 8.29
C ARG A 30 -58.33 10.54 9.19
N GLU A 31 -59.67 10.49 9.20
CA GLU A 31 -60.52 11.30 10.08
C GLU A 31 -60.30 10.95 11.55
N LEU A 32 -60.13 9.66 11.86
CA LEU A 32 -59.74 9.22 13.20
C LEU A 32 -58.40 9.83 13.62
N TYR A 33 -57.39 9.77 12.75
CA TYR A 33 -56.07 10.34 13.05
C TYR A 33 -56.12 11.86 13.19
N ALA A 34 -56.93 12.54 12.38
CA ALA A 34 -57.19 13.98 12.53
C ALA A 34 -57.83 14.29 13.89
N ALA A 35 -58.77 13.47 14.37
CA ALA A 35 -59.36 13.63 15.69
C ALA A 35 -58.33 13.42 16.83
N CYS A 36 -57.38 12.51 16.64
CA CYS A 36 -56.30 12.25 17.61
C CYS A 36 -55.26 13.39 17.72
N GLU A 37 -55.20 14.30 16.75
CA GLU A 37 -54.24 15.41 16.72
C GLU A 37 -54.31 16.31 17.96
N ALA A 38 -55.51 16.53 18.49
CA ALA A 38 -55.71 17.37 19.67
C ALA A 38 -55.14 16.75 20.97
N VAL A 39 -54.93 15.43 21.00
CA VAL A 39 -54.55 14.69 22.21
C VAL A 39 -53.19 13.99 22.12
N VAL A 40 -52.64 13.80 20.91
CA VAL A 40 -51.36 13.09 20.68
C VAL A 40 -50.20 13.61 21.53
N GLY A 41 -50.11 14.92 21.76
CA GLY A 41 -49.04 15.53 22.57
C GLY A 41 -49.13 15.25 24.08
N THR A 42 -50.30 14.82 24.59
CA THR A 42 -50.51 14.56 26.02
C THR A 42 -50.91 13.13 26.34
N GLN A 43 -51.38 12.36 25.35
CA GLN A 43 -51.88 11.00 25.51
C GLN A 43 -51.34 10.02 24.45
N ALA A 44 -50.10 10.19 24.02
CA ALA A 44 -49.47 9.31 23.02
C ALA A 44 -49.54 7.81 23.40
N GLU A 45 -49.34 7.47 24.68
CA GLU A 45 -49.43 6.08 25.16
C GLU A 45 -50.83 5.48 24.98
N ALA A 46 -51.88 6.28 25.20
CA ALA A 46 -53.26 5.81 25.01
C ALA A 46 -53.63 5.59 23.53
N LEU A 47 -52.83 6.14 22.60
CA LEU A 47 -52.98 5.97 21.16
C LEU A 47 -52.07 4.88 20.58
N ALA A 48 -51.28 4.20 21.41
CA ALA A 48 -50.26 3.26 20.95
C ALA A 48 -50.82 2.07 20.16
N ALA A 49 -52.07 1.66 20.41
CA ALA A 49 -52.74 0.53 19.77
C ALA A 49 -53.63 0.92 18.58
N LEU A 50 -53.51 2.15 18.07
CA LEU A 50 -54.29 2.61 16.92
C LEU A 50 -54.20 1.60 15.76
N PRO A 51 -55.34 1.20 15.16
CA PRO A 51 -55.32 0.40 13.94
C PRO A 51 -54.73 1.23 12.80
N VAL A 52 -53.77 0.66 12.07
CA VAL A 52 -53.08 1.29 10.93
C VAL A 52 -53.26 0.42 9.70
N PRO A 53 -54.08 0.87 8.72
CA PRO A 53 -54.17 0.23 7.42
C PRO A 53 -52.83 0.32 6.68
N LEU A 54 -52.44 -0.80 6.06
CA LEU A 54 -51.22 -0.92 5.27
C LEU A 54 -51.55 -1.00 3.78
N ALA A 55 -50.60 -0.64 2.93
CA ALA A 55 -50.75 -0.64 1.47
C ALA A 55 -51.07 -2.02 0.87
N ASN A 56 -50.80 -3.12 1.59
CA ASN A 56 -51.17 -4.48 1.19
C ASN A 56 -52.59 -4.90 1.63
N GLY A 57 -53.40 -3.96 2.15
CA GLY A 57 -54.76 -4.20 2.62
C GLY A 57 -54.87 -4.84 4.01
N ARG A 58 -53.74 -5.18 4.65
CA ARG A 58 -53.73 -5.64 6.05
C ARG A 58 -53.85 -4.44 6.99
N VAL A 59 -54.28 -4.69 8.22
CA VAL A 59 -54.26 -3.69 9.29
C VAL A 59 -53.42 -4.20 10.44
N VAL A 60 -52.50 -3.37 10.93
CA VAL A 60 -51.73 -3.65 12.15
C VAL A 60 -52.29 -2.87 13.33
N ARG A 61 -52.12 -3.41 14.54
CA ARG A 61 -52.43 -2.69 15.78
C ARG A 61 -51.16 -2.05 16.30
N GLY A 62 -51.09 -0.73 16.16
CA GLY A 62 -50.01 0.10 16.64
C GLY A 62 -49.15 0.71 15.54
N VAL A 63 -48.69 1.93 15.83
CA VAL A 63 -48.06 2.83 14.85
C VAL A 63 -46.55 2.58 14.73
N ARG A 64 -45.89 2.16 15.81
CA ARG A 64 -44.45 1.91 15.81
C ARG A 64 -44.08 0.76 14.87
N GLY A 65 -43.04 0.97 14.08
CA GLY A 65 -42.60 0.02 13.05
C GLY A 65 -43.46 0.04 11.78
N THR A 66 -44.35 1.03 11.62
CA THR A 66 -44.96 1.34 10.32
C THR A 66 -44.16 2.41 9.59
N VAL A 67 -44.23 2.40 8.25
CA VAL A 67 -43.48 3.30 7.37
C VAL A 67 -44.45 4.20 6.62
N LEU A 68 -44.31 5.51 6.81
CA LEU A 68 -45.01 6.52 6.04
C LEU A 68 -44.20 6.85 4.79
N VAL A 69 -44.79 6.56 3.64
CA VAL A 69 -44.19 6.86 2.33
C VAL A 69 -45.03 7.93 1.65
N GLY A 70 -44.38 8.95 1.09
CA GLY A 70 -45.07 10.00 0.35
C GLY A 70 -45.86 9.43 -0.83
N SER A 71 -47.09 9.91 -1.04
CA SER A 71 -47.98 9.41 -2.10
C SER A 71 -47.32 9.48 -3.48
N ALA A 72 -46.56 10.55 -3.76
CA ALA A 72 -45.84 10.72 -5.00
C ALA A 72 -44.83 9.59 -5.27
N LEU A 73 -44.12 9.12 -4.22
CA LEU A 73 -43.20 7.99 -4.36
C LEU A 73 -43.97 6.68 -4.59
N LEU A 74 -45.04 6.41 -3.83
CA LEU A 74 -45.86 5.21 -4.04
C LEU A 74 -46.48 5.13 -5.44
N TYR A 75 -46.79 6.27 -6.06
CA TYR A 75 -47.29 6.30 -7.44
C TYR A 75 -46.20 6.13 -8.51
N ARG A 76 -44.93 6.37 -8.17
CA ARG A 76 -43.80 6.12 -9.08
C ARG A 76 -43.37 4.66 -9.07
N LEU A 77 -43.42 4.01 -7.91
CA LEU A 77 -43.04 2.61 -7.77
C LEU A 77 -44.03 1.68 -8.47
N GLU A 78 -43.52 0.58 -9.01
CA GLU A 78 -44.37 -0.50 -9.54
C GLU A 78 -45.21 -1.12 -8.40
N VAL A 79 -46.43 -1.54 -8.72
CA VAL A 79 -47.32 -2.22 -7.76
C VAL A 79 -46.69 -3.50 -7.20
N ALA A 80 -45.87 -4.18 -8.02
CA ALA A 80 -45.10 -5.35 -7.61
C ALA A 80 -44.07 -5.01 -6.53
N THR A 81 -43.35 -3.88 -6.66
CA THR A 81 -42.39 -3.39 -5.67
C THR A 81 -43.05 -3.15 -4.31
N VAL A 82 -44.22 -2.51 -4.29
CA VAL A 82 -44.97 -2.26 -3.04
C VAL A 82 -45.43 -3.58 -2.40
N ARG A 83 -45.79 -4.58 -3.21
CA ARG A 83 -46.16 -5.91 -2.72
C ARG A 83 -44.95 -6.65 -2.14
N ALA A 84 -43.82 -6.67 -2.85
CA ALA A 84 -42.58 -7.29 -2.41
C ALA A 84 -42.10 -6.70 -1.07
N LEU A 85 -42.10 -5.37 -0.95
CA LEU A 85 -41.82 -4.69 0.32
C LEU A 85 -42.69 -5.20 1.48
N ALA A 86 -43.98 -5.41 1.21
CA ALA A 86 -44.91 -5.90 2.23
C ALA A 86 -44.68 -7.38 2.59
N GLU A 87 -44.25 -8.21 1.63
CA GLU A 87 -43.87 -9.61 1.82
C GLU A 87 -42.59 -9.74 2.64
N TRP A 88 -41.60 -8.86 2.41
CA TRP A 88 -40.38 -8.76 3.23
C TRP A 88 -40.63 -8.15 4.62
N GLY A 89 -41.86 -7.71 4.89
CA GLY A 89 -42.27 -7.25 6.21
C GLY A 89 -42.22 -5.73 6.41
N VAL A 90 -42.00 -4.95 5.36
CA VAL A 90 -42.12 -3.48 5.41
C VAL A 90 -43.60 -3.10 5.56
N ARG A 91 -43.93 -2.47 6.68
CA ARG A 91 -45.31 -2.09 7.02
C ARG A 91 -45.63 -0.69 6.48
N VAL A 92 -45.69 -0.57 5.16
CA VAL A 92 -46.03 0.68 4.48
C VAL A 92 -47.48 1.05 4.79
N VAL A 93 -47.70 2.24 5.37
CA VAL A 93 -49.04 2.76 5.67
C VAL A 93 -49.80 3.00 4.36
N ASP A 94 -51.08 2.64 4.34
CA ASP A 94 -51.95 2.90 3.20
C ASP A 94 -51.99 4.41 2.89
N PRO A 95 -51.72 4.85 1.64
CA PRO A 95 -51.69 6.28 1.30
C PRO A 95 -53.00 7.03 1.59
N ALA A 96 -54.17 6.35 1.62
CA ALA A 96 -55.43 6.96 2.05
C ALA A 96 -55.48 7.22 3.56
N ALA A 97 -54.75 6.43 4.35
CA ALA A 97 -54.65 6.54 5.81
C ALA A 97 -53.44 7.37 6.29
N ALA A 98 -52.49 7.71 5.41
CA ALA A 98 -51.29 8.47 5.76
C ALA A 98 -51.62 9.82 6.42
N HIS A 99 -51.06 10.06 7.63
CA HIS A 99 -51.36 11.25 8.43
C HIS A 99 -50.19 11.66 9.36
N PRO A 100 -49.89 12.96 9.57
CA PRO A 100 -48.79 13.43 10.43
C PRO A 100 -48.88 13.02 11.91
N VAL A 101 -50.06 12.61 12.38
CA VAL A 101 -50.22 12.04 13.74
C VAL A 101 -49.48 10.71 13.86
N LEU A 102 -49.41 9.91 12.80
CA LEU A 102 -48.73 8.63 12.82
C LEU A 102 -47.22 8.82 13.01
N GLU A 103 -46.62 9.82 12.34
CA GLU A 103 -45.21 10.19 12.55
C GLU A 103 -44.95 10.58 14.02
N ARG A 104 -45.80 11.44 14.60
CA ARG A 104 -45.71 11.82 16.02
C ARG A 104 -45.88 10.65 17.00
N LEU A 105 -46.55 9.58 16.58
CA LEU A 105 -46.74 8.35 17.36
C LEU A 105 -45.64 7.30 17.11
N GLY A 106 -44.69 7.58 16.21
CA GLY A 106 -43.51 6.75 15.97
C GLY A 106 -43.55 5.93 14.69
N ALA A 107 -44.38 6.29 13.69
CA ALA A 107 -44.19 5.81 12.33
C ALA A 107 -42.94 6.47 11.73
N VAL A 108 -42.16 5.70 10.98
CA VAL A 108 -40.94 6.19 10.33
C VAL A 108 -41.33 6.78 8.98
N VAL A 109 -40.95 8.03 8.72
CA VAL A 109 -41.09 8.62 7.38
C VAL A 109 -39.91 8.14 6.52
N ALA A 110 -40.19 7.54 5.37
CA ALA A 110 -39.17 7.08 4.44
C ALA A 110 -39.36 7.70 3.06
N ASP A 111 -38.28 8.21 2.49
CA ASP A 111 -38.13 8.51 1.08
C ASP A 111 -37.65 7.26 0.32
N ALA A 112 -37.34 7.40 -0.96
CA ALA A 112 -36.87 6.28 -1.79
C ALA A 112 -35.58 5.68 -1.21
N ALA A 113 -34.68 6.53 -0.71
CA ALA A 113 -33.42 6.08 -0.13
C ALA A 113 -33.66 5.32 1.18
N GLY A 114 -34.52 5.83 2.06
CA GLY A 114 -34.90 5.18 3.31
C GLY A 114 -35.57 3.83 3.10
N LEU A 115 -36.35 3.65 2.02
CA LEU A 115 -36.87 2.35 1.62
C LEU A 115 -35.78 1.44 1.07
N ALA A 116 -34.92 1.93 0.17
CA ALA A 116 -33.82 1.15 -0.40
C ALA A 116 -32.82 0.66 0.66
N THR A 117 -32.61 1.44 1.73
CA THR A 117 -31.73 1.07 2.86
C THR A 117 -32.47 0.41 4.02
N HIS A 118 -33.75 0.05 3.85
CA HIS A 118 -34.53 -0.54 4.93
C HIS A 118 -34.02 -1.94 5.27
N PRO A 119 -33.92 -2.34 6.56
CA PRO A 119 -33.38 -3.63 6.96
C PRO A 119 -34.04 -4.84 6.28
N ALA A 120 -35.36 -4.79 6.07
CA ALA A 120 -36.10 -5.83 5.35
C ALA A 120 -35.69 -5.99 3.87
N VAL A 121 -35.32 -4.89 3.20
CA VAL A 121 -34.82 -4.95 1.81
C VAL A 121 -33.43 -5.55 1.79
N ARG A 122 -32.57 -5.15 2.74
CA ARG A 122 -31.25 -5.78 2.93
C ARG A 122 -31.38 -7.28 3.16
N SER A 123 -32.22 -7.71 4.11
CA SER A 123 -32.46 -9.14 4.38
C SER A 123 -32.97 -9.87 3.14
N ALA A 124 -33.91 -9.30 2.39
CA ALA A 124 -34.42 -9.94 1.17
C ALA A 124 -33.33 -10.17 0.10
N VAL A 125 -32.33 -9.29 0.02
CA VAL A 125 -31.19 -9.47 -0.90
C VAL A 125 -30.19 -10.50 -0.35
N LEU A 126 -29.89 -10.47 0.94
CA LEU A 126 -28.91 -11.37 1.56
C LEU A 126 -29.43 -12.80 1.70
N ASP A 127 -30.68 -12.98 2.18
CA ASP A 127 -31.29 -14.31 2.39
C ASP A 127 -31.44 -15.07 1.06
N ARG A 128 -31.49 -14.36 -0.08
CA ARG A 128 -31.61 -14.98 -1.40
C ARG A 128 -30.35 -15.72 -1.86
N GLN A 129 -29.18 -15.38 -1.30
CA GLN A 129 -27.94 -16.11 -1.55
C GLN A 129 -28.02 -17.57 -1.04
N GLU A 130 -28.94 -17.88 -0.12
CA GLU A 130 -29.05 -19.19 0.52
C GLU A 130 -30.04 -20.17 -0.17
N ASP A 131 -30.99 -19.69 -0.99
CA ASP A 131 -32.00 -20.54 -1.68
C ASP A 131 -32.22 -20.17 -3.17
N PRO A 132 -31.57 -20.89 -4.12
CA PRO A 132 -31.66 -20.63 -5.56
C PRO A 132 -33.02 -20.92 -6.22
N GLN A 133 -33.99 -21.51 -5.52
CA GLN A 133 -35.20 -22.08 -6.15
C GLN A 133 -36.34 -21.07 -6.38
N ASP A 134 -36.25 -19.84 -5.84
CA ASP A 134 -37.27 -18.79 -5.99
C ASP A 134 -36.97 -17.80 -7.13
N GLU A 135 -38.00 -17.08 -7.59
CA GLU A 135 -37.96 -16.15 -8.73
C GLU A 135 -36.93 -15.01 -8.56
N VAL A 136 -35.67 -15.24 -8.99
CA VAL A 136 -34.54 -14.26 -9.02
C VAL A 136 -34.99 -12.87 -9.49
N GLY A 137 -35.93 -12.84 -10.45
CA GLY A 137 -36.43 -11.61 -11.05
C GLY A 137 -37.22 -10.69 -10.13
N GLU A 138 -37.94 -11.18 -9.12
CA GLU A 138 -38.85 -10.32 -8.33
C GLU A 138 -38.11 -9.41 -7.36
N VAL A 139 -37.13 -9.96 -6.62
CA VAL A 139 -36.28 -9.17 -5.71
C VAL A 139 -35.46 -8.16 -6.49
N ALA A 140 -34.80 -8.59 -7.56
CA ALA A 140 -34.01 -7.71 -8.40
C ALA A 140 -34.88 -6.57 -8.99
N ALA A 141 -36.07 -6.89 -9.51
CA ALA A 141 -36.96 -5.88 -10.07
C ALA A 141 -37.40 -4.83 -9.05
N ALA A 142 -37.79 -5.25 -7.84
CA ALA A 142 -38.22 -4.35 -6.78
C ALA A 142 -37.07 -3.47 -6.27
N VAL A 143 -35.86 -4.03 -6.13
CA VAL A 143 -34.67 -3.26 -5.72
C VAL A 143 -34.26 -2.25 -6.81
N LEU A 144 -34.25 -2.65 -8.08
CA LEU A 144 -33.91 -1.75 -9.19
C LEU A 144 -34.93 -0.63 -9.35
N ASP A 145 -36.22 -0.89 -9.12
CA ASP A 145 -37.28 0.14 -9.12
C ASP A 145 -37.10 1.14 -7.97
N LEU A 146 -36.75 0.67 -6.77
CA LEU A 146 -36.37 1.55 -5.65
C LEU A 146 -35.13 2.38 -5.96
N VAL A 147 -34.08 1.78 -6.50
CA VAL A 147 -32.84 2.49 -6.86
C VAL A 147 -33.09 3.50 -7.98
N ALA A 148 -33.92 3.18 -8.97
CA ALA A 148 -34.34 4.14 -9.98
C ALA A 148 -35.03 5.35 -9.34
N ALA A 149 -35.96 5.13 -8.40
CA ALA A 149 -36.61 6.21 -7.67
C ALA A 149 -35.65 7.04 -6.82
N VAL A 150 -34.63 6.42 -6.21
CA VAL A 150 -33.56 7.13 -5.50
C VAL A 150 -32.79 8.06 -6.43
N LEU A 151 -32.36 7.56 -7.59
CA LEU A 151 -31.54 8.31 -8.54
C LEU A 151 -32.33 9.39 -9.30
N ASP A 152 -33.65 9.24 -9.40
CA ASP A 152 -34.52 10.29 -9.91
C ASP A 152 -34.66 11.46 -8.92
N ASP A 153 -34.62 11.18 -7.61
CA ASP A 153 -34.63 12.20 -6.57
C ASP A 153 -33.25 12.85 -6.38
N ASP A 154 -32.19 12.05 -6.39
CA ASP A 154 -30.80 12.48 -6.26
C ASP A 154 -29.84 11.56 -7.06
N PRO A 155 -29.43 11.97 -8.29
CA PRO A 155 -28.52 11.19 -9.11
C PRO A 155 -27.13 10.97 -8.50
N SER A 156 -26.75 11.72 -7.48
CA SER A 156 -25.45 11.65 -6.81
C SER A 156 -25.49 10.87 -5.49
N ARG A 157 -26.65 10.28 -5.17
CA ARG A 157 -26.85 9.55 -3.92
C ARG A 157 -25.94 8.32 -3.85
N SER A 158 -25.12 8.27 -2.81
CA SER A 158 -24.39 7.05 -2.46
C SER A 158 -25.35 5.99 -1.90
N LEU A 159 -25.15 4.76 -2.36
CA LEU A 159 -25.96 3.59 -2.02
C LEU A 159 -25.11 2.55 -1.27
N PRO A 160 -25.72 1.75 -0.38
CA PRO A 160 -24.98 0.73 0.37
C PRO A 160 -24.33 -0.32 -0.54
N ALA A 161 -23.13 -0.77 -0.15
CA ALA A 161 -22.36 -1.75 -0.91
C ALA A 161 -23.07 -3.11 -1.06
N TRP A 162 -23.90 -3.52 -0.09
CA TRP A 162 -24.64 -4.78 -0.14
C TRP A 162 -25.62 -4.87 -1.31
N LEU A 163 -26.02 -3.75 -1.93
CA LEU A 163 -26.82 -3.77 -3.17
C LEU A 163 -26.07 -4.41 -4.34
N GLY A 164 -24.73 -4.48 -4.28
CA GLY A 164 -23.90 -5.27 -5.19
C GLY A 164 -24.27 -6.74 -5.24
N LEU A 165 -24.92 -7.28 -4.19
CA LEU A 165 -25.30 -8.69 -4.07
C LEU A 165 -26.64 -9.01 -4.75
N VAL A 166 -27.33 -8.01 -5.29
CA VAL A 166 -28.56 -8.24 -6.05
C VAL A 166 -28.23 -9.11 -7.26
N GLU A 167 -28.81 -10.30 -7.32
CA GLU A 167 -28.62 -11.21 -8.45
C GLU A 167 -29.34 -10.69 -9.69
N LEU A 168 -28.60 -10.54 -10.78
CA LEU A 168 -29.11 -10.10 -12.07
C LEU A 168 -28.83 -11.18 -13.13
N PRO A 169 -29.67 -11.29 -14.16
CA PRO A 169 -29.43 -12.22 -15.25
C PRO A 169 -28.23 -11.76 -16.10
N ALA A 170 -27.22 -12.62 -16.17
CA ALA A 170 -26.05 -12.49 -17.04
C ALA A 170 -26.34 -13.02 -18.45
N VAL A 171 -25.53 -12.60 -19.44
CA VAL A 171 -25.66 -13.05 -20.84
C VAL A 171 -25.40 -14.54 -21.06
N ASP A 172 -24.69 -15.20 -20.15
CA ASP A 172 -24.46 -16.65 -20.16
C ASP A 172 -25.65 -17.45 -19.57
N GLY A 173 -26.65 -16.75 -19.02
CA GLY A 173 -27.87 -17.32 -18.46
C GLY A 173 -27.84 -17.56 -16.96
N GLU A 174 -26.70 -17.36 -16.29
CA GLU A 174 -26.58 -17.57 -14.86
C GLU A 174 -27.02 -16.31 -14.07
N PRO A 175 -27.75 -16.46 -12.95
CA PRO A 175 -27.90 -15.39 -11.97
C PRO A 175 -26.53 -15.02 -11.39
N THR A 176 -26.16 -13.75 -11.42
CA THR A 176 -24.87 -13.27 -10.91
C THR A 176 -25.08 -11.99 -10.10
N PRO A 177 -24.41 -11.83 -8.94
CA PRO A 177 -24.40 -10.56 -8.21
C PRO A 177 -24.07 -9.37 -9.11
N ALA A 178 -24.76 -8.25 -8.91
CA ALA A 178 -24.55 -7.03 -9.70
C ALA A 178 -23.08 -6.58 -9.72
N HIS A 179 -22.35 -6.70 -8.60
CA HIS A 179 -20.93 -6.34 -8.55
C HIS A 179 -20.01 -7.29 -9.35
N GLY A 180 -20.47 -8.49 -9.69
CA GLY A 180 -19.78 -9.48 -10.52
C GLY A 180 -20.17 -9.40 -12.01
N LEU A 181 -20.83 -8.33 -12.43
CA LEU A 181 -21.26 -8.11 -13.81
C LEU A 181 -20.65 -6.86 -14.41
N VAL A 182 -20.49 -6.88 -15.74
CA VAL A 182 -20.06 -5.71 -16.52
C VAL A 182 -21.20 -5.17 -17.38
N LEU A 183 -21.16 -3.86 -17.63
CA LEU A 183 -22.04 -3.23 -18.62
C LEU A 183 -21.44 -3.43 -20.02
N ALA A 184 -22.20 -4.02 -20.94
CA ALA A 184 -21.73 -4.27 -22.30
C ALA A 184 -21.28 -2.98 -23.01
N GLY A 185 -20.11 -3.01 -23.64
CA GLY A 185 -19.52 -1.87 -24.36
C GLY A 185 -18.89 -0.79 -23.45
N SER A 186 -18.83 -1.02 -22.14
CA SER A 186 -18.17 -0.15 -21.18
C SER A 186 -16.66 -0.40 -21.09
N ALA A 187 -15.93 0.48 -20.41
CA ALA A 187 -14.50 0.29 -20.17
C ALA A 187 -14.22 -0.99 -19.36
N ALA A 188 -15.08 -1.32 -18.39
CA ALA A 188 -14.96 -2.57 -17.63
C ALA A 188 -15.14 -3.80 -18.52
N HIS A 189 -16.09 -3.77 -19.45
CA HIS A 189 -16.31 -4.87 -20.40
C HIS A 189 -15.12 -5.09 -21.33
N ASP A 190 -14.38 -4.03 -21.65
CA ASP A 190 -13.17 -4.14 -22.45
C ASP A 190 -11.94 -4.58 -21.62
N LEU A 191 -11.97 -4.46 -20.29
CA LEU A 191 -10.85 -4.74 -19.37
C LEU A 191 -10.93 -6.13 -18.74
N PHE A 192 -12.12 -6.57 -18.35
CA PHE A 192 -12.32 -7.81 -17.60
C PHE A 192 -12.60 -9.01 -18.51
N ASP A 193 -12.10 -10.18 -18.13
CA ASP A 193 -12.34 -11.44 -18.80
C ASP A 193 -13.81 -11.85 -18.64
N ALA A 194 -14.50 -12.00 -19.76
CA ALA A 194 -15.92 -12.38 -19.79
C ALA A 194 -16.22 -13.74 -19.17
N ARG A 195 -15.21 -14.57 -18.89
CA ARG A 195 -15.35 -15.85 -18.16
C ARG A 195 -15.37 -15.67 -16.65
N VAL A 196 -14.93 -14.51 -16.15
CA VAL A 196 -14.93 -14.15 -14.72
C VAL A 196 -16.05 -13.17 -14.43
N LEU A 197 -16.15 -12.09 -15.22
CA LEU A 197 -17.22 -11.09 -15.12
C LEU A 197 -18.03 -11.06 -16.42
N ALA A 198 -19.18 -11.72 -16.42
CA ALA A 198 -20.09 -11.73 -17.55
C ALA A 198 -20.80 -10.38 -17.73
N ALA A 199 -21.28 -10.09 -18.94
CA ALA A 199 -22.10 -8.91 -19.17
C ALA A 199 -23.52 -9.11 -18.61
N VAL A 200 -24.12 -8.05 -18.09
CA VAL A 200 -25.56 -8.04 -17.76
C VAL A 200 -26.39 -8.14 -19.05
N THR A 201 -27.52 -8.84 -19.01
CA THR A 201 -28.40 -8.98 -20.19
C THR A 201 -28.92 -7.64 -20.73
N GLY A 202 -29.02 -7.53 -22.06
CA GLY A 202 -29.53 -6.32 -22.73
C GLY A 202 -30.95 -5.93 -22.31
N SER A 203 -31.80 -6.90 -21.96
CA SER A 203 -33.16 -6.63 -21.45
C SER A 203 -33.18 -5.85 -20.13
N MET A 204 -32.17 -6.04 -19.27
CA MET A 204 -32.04 -5.28 -18.03
C MET A 204 -31.63 -3.83 -18.32
N VAL A 205 -30.72 -3.64 -19.27
CA VAL A 205 -30.29 -2.31 -19.72
C VAL A 205 -31.45 -1.56 -20.37
N GLU A 206 -32.24 -2.23 -21.23
CA GLU A 206 -33.42 -1.63 -21.87
C GLU A 206 -34.50 -1.24 -20.85
N ARG A 207 -34.72 -2.05 -19.81
CA ARG A 207 -35.77 -1.81 -18.82
C ARG A 207 -35.41 -0.77 -17.77
N TYR A 208 -34.20 -0.84 -17.20
CA TYR A 208 -33.80 -0.01 -16.05
C TYR A 208 -32.76 1.06 -16.38
N GLY A 209 -32.06 0.93 -17.52
CA GLY A 209 -31.01 1.84 -17.93
C GLY A 209 -29.67 1.61 -17.22
N GLU A 210 -28.59 2.03 -17.87
CA GLU A 210 -27.21 1.85 -17.40
C GLU A 210 -26.98 2.48 -16.02
N ARG A 211 -27.54 3.68 -15.79
CA ARG A 211 -27.36 4.44 -14.55
C ARG A 211 -27.82 3.65 -13.31
N VAL A 212 -28.95 2.96 -13.40
CA VAL A 212 -29.50 2.17 -12.28
C VAL A 212 -28.66 0.92 -12.06
N LEU A 213 -28.28 0.23 -13.13
CA LEU A 213 -27.46 -0.98 -13.06
C LEU A 213 -26.07 -0.70 -12.47
N VAL A 214 -25.44 0.41 -12.87
CA VAL A 214 -24.16 0.84 -12.29
C VAL A 214 -24.32 1.20 -10.82
N ALA A 215 -25.42 1.84 -10.43
CA ALA A 215 -25.66 2.24 -9.05
C ALA A 215 -25.90 1.04 -8.10
N VAL A 216 -26.42 -0.09 -8.60
CA VAL A 216 -26.48 -1.34 -7.82
C VAL A 216 -25.18 -2.14 -7.85
N GLY A 217 -24.20 -1.78 -8.68
CA GLY A 217 -22.87 -2.39 -8.64
C GLY A 217 -22.33 -2.91 -9.97
N VAL A 218 -23.13 -2.95 -11.05
CA VAL A 218 -22.67 -3.39 -12.38
C VAL A 218 -21.51 -2.50 -12.85
N ARG A 219 -20.40 -3.11 -13.24
CA ARG A 219 -19.17 -2.41 -13.58
C ARG A 219 -19.28 -1.75 -14.95
N ALA A 220 -19.15 -0.42 -14.97
CA ALA A 220 -18.91 0.34 -16.21
C ALA A 220 -17.43 0.73 -16.39
N ALA A 221 -16.67 0.74 -15.30
CA ALA A 221 -15.24 1.01 -15.23
C ALA A 221 -14.65 0.27 -14.02
N PRO A 222 -13.32 0.20 -13.85
CA PRO A 222 -12.72 -0.23 -12.59
C PRO A 222 -13.21 0.66 -11.44
N VAL A 223 -13.48 0.06 -10.28
CA VAL A 223 -14.05 0.76 -9.14
C VAL A 223 -13.15 0.65 -7.91
N VAL A 224 -13.16 1.70 -7.09
CA VAL A 224 -12.60 1.66 -5.76
C VAL A 224 -13.70 1.30 -4.77
N VAL A 225 -13.45 0.31 -3.93
CA VAL A 225 -14.29 -0.03 -2.78
C VAL A 225 -13.66 0.43 -1.48
N ARG A 226 -14.48 0.73 -0.48
CA ARG A 226 -14.06 1.06 0.89
C ARG A 226 -14.32 -0.14 1.79
N VAL A 227 -13.27 -0.68 2.41
CA VAL A 227 -13.43 -1.61 3.53
C VAL A 227 -13.29 -0.80 4.82
N PRO A 228 -14.38 -0.56 5.57
CA PRO A 228 -14.31 0.16 6.83
C PRO A 228 -13.65 -0.68 7.93
N ASP A 229 -13.14 0.00 8.95
CA ASP A 229 -12.81 -0.61 10.25
C ASP A 229 -11.82 -1.81 10.20
N VAL A 230 -10.78 -1.71 9.36
CA VAL A 230 -9.82 -2.79 9.12
C VAL A 230 -8.85 -2.99 10.29
N VAL A 231 -8.65 -4.26 10.65
CA VAL A 231 -7.63 -4.75 11.58
C VAL A 231 -6.64 -5.63 10.83
N ALA A 232 -5.34 -5.44 11.07
CA ALA A 232 -4.24 -6.23 10.49
C ALA A 232 -4.11 -7.63 11.14
N ASP A 233 -5.20 -8.40 11.12
CA ASP A 233 -5.28 -9.78 11.60
C ASP A 233 -6.29 -10.55 10.75
N PRO A 234 -5.85 -11.57 9.98
CA PRO A 234 -6.76 -12.42 9.22
C PRO A 234 -7.83 -13.10 10.09
N ALA A 235 -7.55 -13.38 11.36
CA ALA A 235 -8.49 -14.02 12.28
C ALA A 235 -9.57 -13.07 12.81
N ALA A 236 -9.41 -11.76 12.66
CA ALA A 236 -10.39 -10.76 13.08
C ALA A 236 -11.53 -10.58 12.05
N VAL A 237 -11.36 -11.08 10.83
CA VAL A 237 -12.36 -10.93 9.78
C VAL A 237 -13.33 -12.11 9.78
N ASP A 238 -14.59 -11.79 10.00
CA ASP A 238 -15.71 -12.68 9.72
C ASP A 238 -16.14 -12.48 8.26
N LEU A 239 -15.47 -13.14 7.31
CA LEU A 239 -15.81 -13.05 5.88
C LEU A 239 -17.20 -13.65 5.56
N ASP A 240 -17.74 -14.45 6.48
CA ASP A 240 -19.10 -15.00 6.41
C ASP A 240 -20.13 -14.08 7.10
N GLY A 241 -19.67 -12.97 7.70
CA GLY A 241 -20.51 -12.00 8.39
C GLY A 241 -21.35 -11.16 7.43
N ASP A 242 -22.50 -10.66 7.91
CA ASP A 242 -23.41 -9.86 7.09
C ASP A 242 -23.06 -8.36 7.07
N GLY A 243 -22.13 -7.91 7.92
CA GLY A 243 -21.75 -6.49 8.06
C GLY A 243 -21.17 -5.90 6.77
N ASP A 244 -21.41 -4.60 6.52
CA ASP A 244 -20.99 -3.92 5.27
C ASP A 244 -19.49 -4.11 4.96
N GLY A 245 -18.61 -4.08 5.97
CA GLY A 245 -17.18 -4.32 5.76
C GLY A 245 -16.83 -5.76 5.38
N ALA A 246 -17.50 -6.74 5.98
CA ALA A 246 -17.33 -8.15 5.63
C ALA A 246 -17.79 -8.43 4.19
N LEU A 247 -18.95 -7.88 3.80
CA LEU A 247 -19.49 -8.02 2.45
C LEU A 247 -18.60 -7.39 1.38
N VAL A 248 -17.96 -6.25 1.65
CA VAL A 248 -17.00 -5.66 0.69
C VAL A 248 -15.71 -6.48 0.67
N ALA A 249 -15.17 -6.84 1.84
CA ALA A 249 -13.92 -7.59 1.94
C ALA A 249 -14.00 -8.97 1.25
N SER A 250 -15.16 -9.64 1.27
CA SER A 250 -15.36 -10.94 0.63
C SER A 250 -15.32 -10.87 -0.90
N THR A 251 -15.52 -9.68 -1.50
CA THR A 251 -15.37 -9.47 -2.95
C THR A 251 -13.92 -9.24 -3.39
N LEU A 252 -12.99 -9.05 -2.46
CA LEU A 252 -11.58 -8.75 -2.76
C LEU A 252 -10.75 -10.03 -2.73
N ASP A 253 -10.15 -10.38 -3.88
CA ASP A 253 -9.25 -11.54 -3.96
C ASP A 253 -8.04 -11.39 -3.03
N GLY A 254 -7.74 -12.44 -2.26
CA GLY A 254 -6.59 -12.47 -1.37
C GLY A 254 -6.67 -11.50 -0.17
N TRP A 255 -7.86 -11.02 0.23
CA TRP A 255 -7.99 -10.10 1.37
C TRP A 255 -7.35 -10.64 2.66
N GLY A 256 -7.55 -11.93 2.98
CA GLY A 256 -6.93 -12.56 4.15
C GLY A 256 -5.39 -12.57 4.09
N ASP A 257 -4.82 -12.83 2.91
CA ASP A 257 -3.38 -12.80 2.69
C ASP A 257 -2.83 -11.35 2.84
N TYR A 258 -3.60 -10.37 2.38
CA TYR A 258 -3.25 -8.96 2.56
C TYR A 258 -3.25 -8.54 4.03
N LEU A 259 -4.19 -9.03 4.85
CA LEU A 259 -4.18 -8.75 6.28
C LEU A 259 -3.00 -9.40 7.00
N ALA A 260 -2.54 -10.56 6.54
CA ALA A 260 -1.32 -11.18 7.06
C ALA A 260 -0.09 -10.30 6.76
N GLU A 261 0.04 -9.80 5.53
CA GLU A 261 1.09 -8.84 5.14
C GLU A 261 1.04 -7.56 6.00
N LEU A 262 -0.15 -7.01 6.24
CA LEU A 262 -0.31 -5.86 7.13
C LEU A 262 0.13 -6.20 8.55
N GLY A 263 -0.22 -7.39 9.06
CA GLY A 263 0.16 -7.84 10.39
C GLY A 263 1.68 -8.01 10.55
N GLU A 264 2.36 -8.49 9.51
CA GLU A 264 3.82 -8.61 9.50
C GLU A 264 4.51 -7.24 9.52
N ARG A 265 4.01 -6.27 8.75
CA ARG A 265 4.63 -4.93 8.63
C ARG A 265 4.25 -3.95 9.72
N LEU A 266 2.99 -3.97 10.16
CA LEU A 266 2.43 -2.99 11.09
C LEU A 266 2.28 -3.54 12.51
N GLY A 267 2.41 -4.86 12.68
CA GLY A 267 2.15 -5.59 13.92
C GLY A 267 0.79 -6.29 13.88
N ALA A 268 0.79 -7.56 14.27
CA ALA A 268 -0.43 -8.38 14.29
C ALA A 268 -1.51 -7.75 15.18
N GLY A 269 -2.73 -7.60 14.63
CA GLY A 269 -3.86 -7.00 15.32
C GLY A 269 -3.85 -5.46 15.37
N ALA A 270 -2.99 -4.80 14.61
CA ALA A 270 -2.99 -3.34 14.52
C ALA A 270 -4.29 -2.81 13.89
N TRP A 271 -4.85 -1.75 14.48
CA TRP A 271 -5.97 -1.03 13.89
C TRP A 271 -5.48 -0.14 12.75
N VAL A 272 -6.06 -0.34 11.56
CA VAL A 272 -5.69 0.38 10.34
C VAL A 272 -6.70 1.46 9.98
N GLY A 273 -7.97 1.26 10.34
CA GLY A 273 -9.08 2.12 9.94
C GLY A 273 -9.62 1.74 8.57
N ASP A 274 -10.14 2.69 7.81
CA ASP A 274 -10.75 2.38 6.51
C ASP A 274 -9.68 2.26 5.41
N LEU A 275 -9.86 1.28 4.52
CA LEU A 275 -8.97 1.06 3.38
C LEU A 275 -9.68 1.20 2.03
N ASP A 276 -8.93 1.73 1.06
CA ASP A 276 -9.30 1.86 -0.34
C ASP A 276 -8.69 0.70 -1.12
N ALA A 277 -9.51 -0.03 -1.88
CA ALA A 277 -9.07 -1.14 -2.71
C ALA A 277 -9.68 -1.04 -4.10
N VAL A 278 -8.89 -1.29 -5.15
CA VAL A 278 -9.45 -1.51 -6.50
C VAL A 278 -10.01 -2.93 -6.56
N ALA A 279 -11.29 -3.05 -6.88
CA ALA A 279 -11.97 -4.35 -6.98
C ALA A 279 -11.66 -5.05 -8.32
N ASP A 280 -11.97 -6.35 -8.36
CA ASP A 280 -12.00 -7.18 -9.58
C ASP A 280 -10.66 -7.27 -10.33
N LEU A 281 -9.52 -7.13 -9.61
CA LEU A 281 -8.18 -7.21 -10.21
C LEU A 281 -7.87 -8.61 -10.76
N ASP A 282 -8.44 -9.65 -10.15
CA ASP A 282 -8.35 -11.05 -10.57
C ASP A 282 -9.17 -11.34 -11.84
N ALA A 283 -10.11 -10.47 -12.18
CA ALA A 283 -10.93 -10.56 -13.38
C ALA A 283 -10.28 -9.91 -14.62
N VAL A 284 -9.13 -9.25 -14.49
CA VAL A 284 -8.51 -8.50 -15.60
C VAL A 284 -8.04 -9.45 -16.69
N ALA A 285 -8.46 -9.20 -17.94
CA ALA A 285 -8.03 -10.00 -19.07
C ALA A 285 -6.50 -9.91 -19.26
N PRO A 286 -5.80 -11.00 -19.60
CA PRO A 286 -4.34 -11.01 -19.67
C PRO A 286 -3.72 -9.97 -20.61
N ASP A 287 -4.43 -9.55 -21.65
CA ASP A 287 -4.01 -8.52 -22.62
C ASP A 287 -4.51 -7.10 -22.27
N ALA A 288 -5.26 -6.95 -21.18
CA ALA A 288 -5.83 -5.69 -20.73
C ALA A 288 -4.99 -4.95 -19.67
N TRP A 289 -3.97 -5.58 -19.08
CA TRP A 289 -3.12 -4.97 -18.04
C TRP A 289 -2.56 -3.59 -18.39
N PRO A 290 -2.02 -3.33 -19.60
CA PRO A 290 -1.54 -1.99 -19.95
C PRO A 290 -2.63 -0.92 -19.87
N ARG A 291 -3.88 -1.27 -20.26
CA ARG A 291 -5.02 -0.36 -20.23
C ARG A 291 -5.50 -0.11 -18.80
N LEU A 292 -5.53 -1.14 -17.95
CA LEU A 292 -5.85 -0.97 -16.53
C LEU A 292 -4.82 -0.06 -15.84
N LEU A 293 -3.53 -0.30 -16.04
CA LEU A 293 -2.48 0.51 -15.41
C LEU A 293 -2.51 1.97 -15.87
N ALA A 294 -2.84 2.22 -17.14
CA ALA A 294 -3.11 3.57 -17.62
C ALA A 294 -4.31 4.21 -16.92
N ALA A 295 -5.39 3.45 -16.70
CA ALA A 295 -6.56 3.92 -15.95
C ALA A 295 -6.24 4.22 -14.49
N LEU A 296 -5.46 3.36 -13.81
CA LEU A 296 -4.98 3.60 -12.43
C LEU A 296 -4.14 4.88 -12.31
N GLY A 297 -3.37 5.22 -13.35
CA GLY A 297 -2.57 6.44 -13.36
C GLY A 297 -3.40 7.71 -13.61
N ALA A 298 -4.46 7.60 -14.42
CA ALA A 298 -5.24 8.73 -14.92
C ALA A 298 -6.43 9.11 -14.03
N ASP A 299 -7.14 8.13 -13.45
CA ASP A 299 -8.25 8.39 -12.54
C ASP A 299 -7.73 8.64 -11.12
N ARG A 300 -8.20 9.73 -10.49
CA ARG A 300 -7.71 10.12 -9.16
C ARG A 300 -8.06 9.11 -8.08
N GLY A 301 -9.27 8.56 -8.08
CA GLY A 301 -9.70 7.61 -7.05
C GLY A 301 -8.90 6.31 -7.14
N LEU A 302 -8.78 5.76 -8.35
CA LEU A 302 -7.95 4.57 -8.60
C LEU A 302 -6.48 4.81 -8.26
N ARG A 303 -5.96 6.00 -8.58
CA ARG A 303 -4.59 6.39 -8.25
C ARG A 303 -4.36 6.43 -6.75
N ASP A 304 -5.23 7.10 -6.00
CA ASP A 304 -5.11 7.23 -4.55
C ASP A 304 -5.14 5.83 -3.90
N ALA A 305 -6.05 4.94 -4.34
CA ALA A 305 -6.11 3.53 -3.91
C ALA A 305 -4.88 2.68 -4.28
N LEU A 306 -4.07 3.13 -5.26
CA LEU A 306 -2.81 2.51 -5.63
C LEU A 306 -1.65 3.06 -4.81
N VAL A 307 -1.48 4.37 -4.75
CA VAL A 307 -0.22 5.00 -4.30
C VAL A 307 -0.20 5.34 -2.82
N ASP A 308 -1.34 5.45 -2.15
CA ASP A 308 -1.39 5.84 -0.74
C ASP A 308 -1.03 4.64 0.16
N PRO A 309 0.12 4.69 0.87
CA PRO A 309 0.52 3.59 1.73
C PRO A 309 -0.35 3.54 2.99
N VAL A 310 -0.56 2.33 3.49
CA VAL A 310 -1.18 2.11 4.79
C VAL A 310 -0.18 2.51 5.88
N ARG A 311 -0.65 3.31 6.84
CA ARG A 311 0.17 3.82 7.94
C ARG A 311 -0.25 3.14 9.23
N GLY A 312 0.68 2.46 9.88
CA GLY A 312 0.50 1.92 11.22
C GLY A 312 0.97 2.88 12.30
N GLU A 313 1.01 2.37 13.53
CA GLU A 313 1.64 3.08 14.66
C GLU A 313 3.16 3.23 14.44
N GLN A 314 3.79 4.11 15.22
CA GLN A 314 5.27 4.27 15.26
C GLN A 314 5.93 4.53 13.89
N ALA A 315 5.20 5.16 12.96
CA ALA A 315 5.64 5.45 11.59
C ALA A 315 5.88 4.20 10.70
N ALA A 316 5.42 3.02 11.10
CA ALA A 316 5.39 1.84 10.25
C ALA A 316 4.50 2.06 9.02
N ARG A 317 4.89 1.45 7.90
CA ARG A 317 4.18 1.58 6.61
C ARG A 317 4.04 0.24 5.94
N ALA A 318 2.92 0.05 5.25
CA ALA A 318 2.66 -1.09 4.41
C ALA A 318 2.09 -0.63 3.06
N PRO A 319 2.23 -1.43 1.99
CA PRO A 319 1.61 -1.11 0.70
C PRO A 319 0.08 -1.06 0.80
N SER A 320 -0.57 -0.28 -0.07
CA SER A 320 -2.01 -0.38 -0.30
C SER A 320 -2.38 -1.78 -0.80
N TYR A 321 -3.65 -2.18 -0.64
CA TYR A 321 -4.15 -3.46 -1.17
C TYR A 321 -3.84 -3.58 -2.67
N THR A 322 -4.15 -2.53 -3.43
CA THR A 322 -3.94 -2.51 -4.89
C THR A 322 -2.47 -2.69 -5.25
N THR A 323 -1.55 -1.99 -4.56
CA THR A 323 -0.11 -2.15 -4.80
C THR A 323 0.36 -3.55 -4.43
N TRP A 324 -0.03 -4.06 -3.27
CA TRP A 324 0.32 -5.41 -2.84
C TRP A 324 -0.16 -6.45 -3.85
N TRP A 325 -1.44 -6.41 -4.23
CA TRP A 325 -2.05 -7.36 -5.14
C TRP A 325 -1.35 -7.37 -6.50
N LEU A 326 -1.06 -6.17 -7.06
CA LEU A 326 -0.36 -6.05 -8.34
C LEU A 326 1.07 -6.61 -8.30
N ARG A 327 1.74 -6.53 -7.15
CA ARG A 327 3.11 -7.03 -6.98
C ARG A 327 3.17 -8.51 -6.69
N THR A 328 2.22 -9.05 -5.92
CA THR A 328 2.30 -10.42 -5.40
C THR A 328 1.40 -11.41 -6.12
N ARG A 329 0.30 -10.98 -6.74
CA ARG A 329 -0.73 -11.86 -7.31
C ARG A 329 -0.94 -11.71 -8.82
N ALA A 330 -0.69 -10.53 -9.38
CA ALA A 330 -0.97 -10.27 -10.81
C ALA A 330 -0.08 -11.07 -11.79
N GLY A 331 1.07 -11.59 -11.34
CA GLY A 331 2.00 -12.33 -12.21
C GLY A 331 2.68 -11.46 -13.27
N LEU A 332 2.79 -10.15 -13.03
CA LEU A 332 3.33 -9.16 -13.98
C LEU A 332 4.85 -8.94 -13.90
N GLY A 333 5.55 -9.73 -13.08
CA GLY A 333 6.98 -9.53 -12.80
C GLY A 333 7.27 -8.27 -11.95
N LEU A 334 6.30 -7.86 -11.15
CA LEU A 334 6.38 -6.73 -10.20
C LEU A 334 6.68 -7.18 -8.76
N ASP A 335 6.97 -8.47 -8.59
CA ASP A 335 7.37 -9.10 -7.33
C ASP A 335 8.76 -8.63 -6.87
N ARG A 336 9.57 -8.09 -7.80
CA ARG A 336 10.93 -7.62 -7.53
C ARG A 336 11.08 -6.13 -7.81
N PRO A 337 11.95 -5.43 -7.06
CA PRO A 337 12.24 -4.03 -7.34
C PRO A 337 12.95 -3.84 -8.68
N PHE A 338 12.79 -2.66 -9.26
CA PHE A 338 13.43 -2.27 -10.53
C PHE A 338 13.95 -0.83 -10.45
N ALA A 339 14.88 -0.46 -11.33
CA ALA A 339 15.43 0.88 -11.38
C ALA A 339 14.45 1.88 -12.02
N LEU A 340 14.18 3.00 -11.35
CA LEU A 340 13.35 4.09 -11.92
C LEU A 340 14.04 4.82 -13.07
N THR A 341 15.36 4.90 -13.01
CA THR A 341 16.20 5.59 -14.00
C THR A 341 17.45 4.76 -14.28
N ASP A 342 17.98 4.91 -15.48
CA ASP A 342 19.23 4.26 -15.86
C ASP A 342 20.35 4.67 -14.90
N GLY A 343 21.09 3.68 -14.41
CA GLY A 343 22.24 3.89 -13.54
C GLY A 343 21.98 3.73 -12.04
N VAL A 344 20.74 3.53 -11.60
CA VAL A 344 20.45 3.06 -10.24
C VAL A 344 20.79 1.58 -10.14
N LEU A 345 21.79 1.24 -9.32
CA LEU A 345 22.23 -0.14 -9.08
C LEU A 345 22.38 -1.00 -10.36
N PRO A 346 23.20 -0.56 -11.33
CA PRO A 346 23.27 -1.20 -12.64
C PRO A 346 23.76 -2.64 -12.52
N GLY A 347 23.04 -3.58 -13.14
CA GLY A 347 23.34 -5.01 -13.08
C GLY A 347 22.87 -5.72 -11.81
N ILE A 348 22.32 -4.98 -10.84
CA ILE A 348 21.62 -5.52 -9.66
C ILE A 348 20.12 -5.38 -9.87
N LEU A 349 19.65 -4.15 -10.15
CA LEU A 349 18.25 -3.90 -10.47
C LEU A 349 18.02 -4.00 -11.98
N PRO A 350 16.94 -4.69 -12.42
CA PRO A 350 16.51 -4.64 -13.82
C PRO A 350 15.95 -3.24 -14.15
N PRO A 351 15.88 -2.86 -15.44
CA PRO A 351 15.16 -1.67 -15.86
C PRO A 351 13.66 -1.81 -15.54
N ALA A 352 12.96 -0.67 -15.50
CA ALA A 352 11.51 -0.67 -15.36
C ALA A 352 10.82 -1.54 -16.43
N PRO A 353 9.85 -2.40 -16.05
CA PRO A 353 9.10 -3.20 -17.01
C PRO A 353 8.44 -2.34 -18.09
N GLU A 354 8.41 -2.83 -19.34
CA GLU A 354 7.82 -2.12 -20.49
C GLU A 354 6.34 -1.76 -20.25
N LEU A 355 5.63 -2.61 -19.51
CA LEU A 355 4.26 -2.39 -19.05
C LEU A 355 4.06 -1.04 -18.32
N LEU A 356 5.11 -0.53 -17.66
CA LEU A 356 5.10 0.72 -16.90
C LEU A 356 5.71 1.90 -17.66
N ALA A 357 5.99 1.75 -18.97
CA ALA A 357 6.63 2.78 -19.79
C ALA A 357 5.85 4.11 -19.79
N ASP A 358 4.52 4.06 -19.75
CA ASP A 358 3.66 5.25 -19.71
C ASP A 358 3.25 5.66 -18.28
N ALA A 359 3.57 4.85 -17.27
CA ALA A 359 3.32 5.20 -15.88
C ALA A 359 4.28 6.29 -15.40
N ASP A 360 3.78 7.23 -14.60
CA ASP A 360 4.63 8.24 -13.96
C ASP A 360 5.46 7.65 -12.81
N GLU A 361 6.38 8.47 -12.30
CA GLU A 361 7.35 8.06 -11.28
C GLU A 361 6.68 7.63 -9.95
N GLN A 362 5.54 8.20 -9.57
CA GLN A 362 4.87 7.84 -8.31
C GLN A 362 4.21 6.46 -8.42
N VAL A 363 3.55 6.18 -9.55
CA VAL A 363 2.98 4.85 -9.85
C VAL A 363 4.10 3.81 -9.93
N ARG A 364 5.20 4.12 -10.63
CA ARG A 364 6.35 3.22 -10.71
C ARG A 364 6.95 2.94 -9.34
N ARG A 365 7.09 3.95 -8.47
CA ARG A 365 7.55 3.74 -7.09
C ARG A 365 6.64 2.81 -6.30
N ALA A 366 5.33 3.03 -6.36
CA ALA A 366 4.36 2.16 -5.68
C ALA A 366 4.54 0.70 -6.12
N LEU A 367 4.76 0.47 -7.42
CA LEU A 367 4.93 -0.86 -8.01
C LEU A 367 6.36 -1.44 -7.90
N GLY A 368 7.26 -0.83 -7.11
CA GLY A 368 8.60 -1.39 -6.84
C GLY A 368 9.77 -0.66 -7.50
N GLY A 369 9.53 0.51 -8.08
CA GLY A 369 10.59 1.35 -8.64
C GLY A 369 11.44 1.99 -7.54
N ILE A 370 12.76 1.78 -7.61
CA ILE A 370 13.77 2.33 -6.70
C ILE A 370 14.49 3.49 -7.40
N GLY A 371 14.52 4.65 -6.74
CA GLY A 371 15.18 5.85 -7.25
C GLY A 371 16.66 5.93 -6.89
N SER A 372 17.06 5.30 -5.79
CA SER A 372 18.42 5.32 -5.28
C SER A 372 18.68 4.15 -4.33
N ALA A 373 19.94 3.72 -4.24
CA ALA A 373 20.35 2.66 -3.33
C ALA A 373 20.07 2.97 -1.84
N GLY A 374 19.98 4.26 -1.47
CA GLY A 374 19.71 4.67 -0.09
C GLY A 374 18.25 4.52 0.36
N GLU A 375 17.34 4.16 -0.55
CA GLU A 375 15.94 3.86 -0.24
C GLU A 375 15.75 2.44 0.33
N LEU A 376 16.74 1.56 0.17
CA LEU A 376 16.68 0.15 0.53
C LEU A 376 17.14 -0.06 1.98
N ASP A 377 16.38 -0.86 2.73
CA ASP A 377 16.74 -1.30 4.08
C ASP A 377 17.58 -2.60 4.07
N LEU A 378 17.85 -3.17 5.25
CA LEU A 378 18.68 -4.37 5.37
C LEU A 378 18.02 -5.64 4.82
N ASP A 379 16.69 -5.75 4.94
CA ASP A 379 15.93 -6.87 4.37
C ASP A 379 15.95 -6.79 2.84
N ASP A 380 15.71 -5.60 2.30
CA ASP A 380 15.81 -5.34 0.85
C ASP A 380 17.21 -5.73 0.31
N TRP A 381 18.28 -5.37 1.02
CA TRP A 381 19.65 -5.73 0.63
C TRP A 381 19.92 -7.23 0.72
N ALA A 382 19.39 -7.90 1.75
CA ALA A 382 19.52 -9.34 1.89
C ALA A 382 18.88 -10.06 0.69
N ASP A 383 17.65 -9.67 0.33
CA ASP A 383 16.90 -10.25 -0.80
C ASP A 383 17.55 -9.95 -2.15
N LEU A 384 18.14 -8.76 -2.33
CA LEU A 384 18.79 -8.35 -3.58
C LEU A 384 20.15 -9.00 -3.80
N LEU A 385 20.94 -9.20 -2.74
CA LEU A 385 22.31 -9.69 -2.83
C LEU A 385 22.41 -11.22 -2.82
N GLU A 386 21.49 -11.92 -2.14
CA GLU A 386 21.50 -13.38 -2.05
C GLU A 386 21.51 -14.08 -3.43
N PRO A 387 20.66 -13.69 -4.42
CA PRO A 387 20.69 -14.28 -5.76
C PRO A 387 21.98 -13.99 -6.53
N LEU A 388 22.72 -12.95 -6.13
CA LEU A 388 23.95 -12.52 -6.77
C LEU A 388 25.19 -13.20 -6.19
N ARG A 389 25.04 -14.12 -5.22
CA ARG A 389 26.14 -14.93 -4.66
C ARG A 389 27.12 -15.39 -5.75
N GLY A 390 28.40 -15.06 -5.57
CA GLY A 390 29.47 -15.41 -6.49
C GLY A 390 29.51 -14.61 -7.81
N HIS A 391 28.56 -13.72 -8.09
CA HIS A 391 28.58 -12.87 -9.28
C HIS A 391 29.62 -11.76 -9.14
N LEU A 392 30.17 -11.34 -10.28
CA LEU A 392 30.97 -10.13 -10.37
C LEU A 392 30.05 -8.92 -10.48
N LEU A 393 30.40 -7.85 -9.77
CA LEU A 393 29.71 -6.59 -9.85
C LEU A 393 30.60 -5.51 -10.44
N GLU A 394 30.02 -4.71 -11.32
CA GLU A 394 30.66 -3.50 -11.81
C GLU A 394 30.88 -2.52 -10.66
N LEU A 395 32.04 -1.86 -10.66
CA LEU A 395 32.44 -0.95 -9.59
C LEU A 395 31.40 0.16 -9.32
N PRO A 396 30.73 0.78 -10.33
CA PRO A 396 29.68 1.76 -10.07
C PRO A 396 28.50 1.21 -9.26
N ALA A 397 28.12 -0.05 -9.46
CA ALA A 397 27.04 -0.69 -8.69
C ALA A 397 27.50 -0.97 -7.25
N ALA A 398 28.68 -1.59 -7.10
CA ALA A 398 29.27 -1.88 -5.80
C ALA A 398 29.41 -0.63 -4.92
N VAL A 399 29.89 0.48 -5.50
CA VAL A 399 30.02 1.77 -4.79
C VAL A 399 28.68 2.30 -4.30
N GLN A 400 27.59 2.10 -5.04
CA GLN A 400 26.25 2.49 -4.59
C GLN A 400 25.80 1.65 -3.39
N VAL A 401 26.01 0.32 -3.44
CA VAL A 401 25.71 -0.58 -2.31
C VAL A 401 26.51 -0.18 -1.07
N TRP A 402 27.84 -0.02 -1.19
CA TRP A 402 28.71 0.37 -0.08
C TRP A 402 28.29 1.69 0.58
N ARG A 403 27.92 2.69 -0.23
CA ARG A 403 27.46 3.99 0.28
C ARG A 403 26.11 3.89 0.97
N ALA A 404 25.20 3.06 0.46
CA ALA A 404 23.90 2.83 1.06
C ALA A 404 24.03 2.16 2.43
N LEU A 405 24.80 1.07 2.51
CA LEU A 405 25.07 0.36 3.77
C LEU A 405 25.76 1.28 4.81
N ALA A 406 26.76 2.07 4.38
CA ALA A 406 27.37 3.07 5.25
C ALA A 406 26.36 4.15 5.70
N GLY A 407 25.40 4.50 4.84
CA GLY A 407 24.29 5.40 5.17
C GLY A 407 23.39 4.86 6.28
N LEU A 408 22.97 3.60 6.17
CA LEU A 408 22.17 2.91 7.18
C LEU A 408 22.92 2.82 8.53
N ALA A 409 24.23 2.55 8.48
CA ALA A 409 25.06 2.51 9.68
C ALA A 409 25.10 3.87 10.40
N ARG A 410 25.16 5.00 9.67
CA ARG A 410 25.13 6.34 10.25
C ARG A 410 23.80 6.69 10.91
N THR A 411 22.68 6.22 10.37
CA THR A 411 21.35 6.47 10.95
C THR A 411 21.06 5.56 12.13
N GLY A 412 21.88 4.55 12.38
CA GLY A 412 21.69 3.58 13.45
C GLY A 412 20.53 2.61 13.18
N THR A 413 20.13 2.46 11.92
CA THR A 413 19.04 1.57 11.54
C THR A 413 19.51 0.12 11.64
N ARG A 414 18.87 -0.68 12.48
CA ARG A 414 19.16 -2.12 12.69
C ARG A 414 17.94 -3.02 12.56
N HIS A 415 16.85 -2.49 12.02
CA HIS A 415 15.65 -3.27 11.78
C HIS A 415 15.85 -4.10 10.51
N GLY A 416 15.53 -5.39 10.57
CA GLY A 416 15.69 -6.34 9.47
C GLY A 416 16.81 -7.38 9.68
N GLY A 417 16.79 -8.41 8.86
CA GLY A 417 17.82 -9.43 8.75
C GLY A 417 19.10 -8.89 8.12
N LEU A 418 20.25 -9.34 8.64
CA LEU A 418 21.54 -8.95 8.06
C LEU A 418 21.75 -9.66 6.71
N PRO A 419 22.24 -8.96 5.67
CA PRO A 419 22.60 -9.60 4.41
C PRO A 419 23.64 -10.70 4.63
N SER A 420 23.34 -11.90 4.14
CA SER A 420 24.28 -13.03 4.19
C SER A 420 25.39 -12.93 3.13
N GLU A 421 25.15 -12.10 2.12
CA GLU A 421 26.03 -11.85 0.98
C GLU A 421 26.36 -10.36 0.87
N LEU A 422 27.61 -10.03 0.60
CA LEU A 422 28.09 -8.67 0.49
C LEU A 422 29.05 -8.49 -0.71
N PRO A 423 29.03 -7.33 -1.38
CA PRO A 423 29.96 -7.01 -2.45
C PRO A 423 31.36 -6.73 -1.90
N GLY A 424 32.23 -7.75 -1.89
CA GLY A 424 33.62 -7.64 -1.44
C GLY A 424 34.57 -7.24 -2.57
N LEU A 425 35.36 -6.19 -2.34
CA LEU A 425 36.51 -5.83 -3.16
C LEU A 425 37.63 -6.85 -2.96
N LEU A 426 37.95 -7.59 -4.02
CA LEU A 426 39.01 -8.58 -4.06
C LEU A 426 40.35 -7.90 -4.33
N GLY A 427 41.40 -8.39 -3.66
CA GLY A 427 42.77 -8.03 -3.99
C GLY A 427 43.19 -8.53 -5.38
N PRO A 428 44.33 -8.04 -5.89
CA PRO A 428 44.83 -8.37 -7.24
C PRO A 428 45.02 -9.88 -7.48
N ASP A 429 45.26 -10.67 -6.43
CA ASP A 429 45.43 -12.13 -6.50
C ASP A 429 44.12 -12.92 -6.28
N GLY A 430 43.06 -12.27 -5.77
CA GLY A 430 41.76 -12.89 -5.48
C GLY A 430 40.84 -13.03 -6.70
N ALA A 431 41.09 -12.25 -7.75
CA ALA A 431 40.46 -12.44 -9.05
C ALA A 431 41.11 -13.66 -9.73
N ARG A 432 40.44 -14.82 -9.73
CA ARG A 432 40.85 -15.96 -10.57
C ARG A 432 40.85 -15.52 -12.05
N ARG A 433 42.01 -15.07 -12.55
CA ARG A 433 42.25 -14.80 -13.97
C ARG A 433 41.75 -15.98 -14.81
N PRO A 434 40.99 -15.75 -15.89
CA PRO A 434 40.88 -16.72 -16.98
C PRO A 434 42.30 -17.09 -17.47
N ARG A 435 42.52 -18.37 -17.82
CA ARG A 435 43.85 -18.95 -18.16
C ARG A 435 44.47 -18.43 -19.48
N THR A 436 44.04 -17.29 -19.98
CA THR A 436 44.54 -16.67 -21.21
C THR A 436 45.28 -15.38 -20.85
N PRO A 437 46.52 -15.16 -21.29
CA PRO A 437 47.21 -13.90 -21.02
C PRO A 437 46.48 -12.76 -21.75
N PRO A 438 46.19 -11.63 -21.10
CA PRO A 438 45.68 -10.46 -21.81
C PRO A 438 46.78 -9.91 -22.72
N GLY A 439 46.38 -9.48 -23.92
CA GLY A 439 47.27 -8.75 -24.83
C GLY A 439 47.67 -7.38 -24.25
N PRO A 440 48.73 -6.75 -24.77
CA PRO A 440 49.12 -5.41 -24.36
C PRO A 440 48.02 -4.41 -24.74
N GLY A 441 47.19 -4.02 -23.77
CA GLY A 441 46.06 -3.11 -23.95
C GLY A 441 44.80 -3.47 -23.14
N GLU A 442 44.70 -4.68 -22.59
CA GLU A 442 43.52 -5.14 -21.83
C GLU A 442 43.86 -5.31 -20.34
N GLY A 443 43.93 -4.19 -19.63
CA GLY A 443 44.03 -4.15 -18.17
C GLY A 443 42.81 -3.47 -17.58
N HIS A 444 41.60 -3.93 -17.91
CA HIS A 444 40.41 -3.42 -17.24
C HIS A 444 40.29 -4.11 -15.88
N ARG A 445 40.26 -3.27 -14.84
CA ARG A 445 39.97 -3.55 -13.43
C ARG A 445 38.57 -4.18 -13.18
N GLY A 446 38.03 -4.94 -14.14
CA GLY A 446 36.64 -5.42 -14.15
C GLY A 446 36.32 -6.56 -13.18
N ASP A 447 37.32 -7.31 -12.71
CA ASP A 447 37.11 -8.46 -11.80
C ASP A 447 37.32 -8.10 -10.32
N GLN A 448 37.16 -6.83 -9.95
CA GLN A 448 37.55 -6.36 -8.62
C GLN A 448 36.50 -6.57 -7.53
N VAL A 449 35.21 -6.68 -7.86
CA VAL A 449 34.16 -6.85 -6.85
C VAL A 449 33.37 -8.12 -7.10
N ARG A 450 33.24 -8.95 -6.07
CA ARG A 450 32.42 -10.16 -6.09
C ARG A 450 31.48 -10.17 -4.90
N VAL A 451 30.26 -10.61 -5.13
CA VAL A 451 29.33 -10.91 -4.03
C VAL A 451 29.79 -12.20 -3.36
N VAL A 452 30.13 -12.10 -2.08
CA VAL A 452 30.69 -13.19 -1.27
C VAL A 452 29.95 -13.27 0.06
N ALA A 453 30.07 -14.42 0.74
CA ALA A 453 29.52 -14.60 2.07
C ALA A 453 30.04 -13.54 3.04
N ALA A 454 29.15 -12.97 3.85
CA ALA A 454 29.47 -11.89 4.77
C ALA A 454 30.53 -12.30 5.81
N ASP A 455 30.59 -13.57 6.20
CA ASP A 455 31.52 -14.11 7.21
C ASP A 455 33.00 -14.07 6.82
N VAL A 456 33.31 -13.87 5.53
CA VAL A 456 34.68 -13.68 5.03
C VAL A 456 34.99 -12.22 4.69
N VAL A 457 34.03 -11.31 4.81
CA VAL A 457 34.19 -9.90 4.45
C VAL A 457 34.80 -9.10 5.61
N VAL A 458 35.69 -8.18 5.27
CA VAL A 458 36.40 -7.33 6.23
C VAL A 458 36.12 -5.86 5.94
N VAL A 459 35.89 -5.06 6.97
CA VAL A 459 35.72 -3.60 6.82
C VAL A 459 37.08 -2.92 7.01
N PRO A 460 37.63 -2.21 5.99
CA PRO A 460 38.86 -1.46 6.16
C PRO A 460 38.58 -0.17 6.94
N ASP A 461 39.19 -0.04 8.11
CA ASP A 461 39.09 1.15 9.00
C ASP A 461 39.84 2.37 8.45
N SER A 462 40.75 2.18 7.49
CA SER A 462 41.38 3.27 6.74
C SER A 462 41.86 2.80 5.36
N PRO A 463 42.11 3.72 4.40
CA PRO A 463 42.45 3.33 3.03
C PRO A 463 43.70 2.46 2.88
N MET A 464 44.67 2.53 3.80
CA MET A 464 45.87 1.69 3.76
C MET A 464 45.55 0.20 3.84
N TRP A 465 44.48 -0.18 4.57
CA TRP A 465 44.05 -1.56 4.74
C TRP A 465 43.46 -2.18 3.47
N LEU A 466 43.04 -1.37 2.48
CA LEU A 466 42.59 -1.89 1.18
C LEU A 466 43.69 -2.66 0.43
N GLN A 467 44.97 -2.45 0.79
CA GLN A 467 46.11 -3.17 0.23
C GLN A 467 46.28 -4.57 0.83
N ARG A 468 45.69 -4.83 2.00
CA ARG A 468 45.81 -6.10 2.76
C ARG A 468 44.85 -7.17 2.26
N ALA A 469 45.04 -7.56 1.00
CA ALA A 469 44.24 -8.60 0.33
C ALA A 469 44.30 -9.97 1.02
N ASP A 470 45.31 -10.20 1.86
CA ASP A 470 45.50 -11.40 2.67
C ASP A 470 44.45 -11.54 3.80
N LEU A 471 43.79 -10.46 4.20
CA LEU A 471 42.79 -10.47 5.27
C LEU A 471 41.40 -10.92 4.80
N GLY A 472 41.13 -10.82 3.50
CA GLY A 472 39.85 -11.18 2.90
C GLY A 472 39.31 -10.13 1.93
N PRO A 473 38.16 -10.38 1.29
CA PRO A 473 37.44 -9.38 0.51
C PRO A 473 37.06 -8.17 1.37
N MET A 474 37.37 -6.98 0.88
CA MET A 474 37.16 -5.73 1.62
C MET A 474 35.77 -5.15 1.33
N LEU A 475 35.11 -4.54 2.32
CA LEU A 475 33.89 -3.74 2.14
C LEU A 475 34.23 -2.24 2.30
N PRO A 476 34.66 -1.53 1.23
CA PRO A 476 35.01 -0.13 1.33
C PRO A 476 33.88 0.73 1.90
N CYS A 477 34.24 1.66 2.77
CA CYS A 477 33.32 2.67 3.29
C CYS A 477 34.06 3.98 3.53
N PRO A 478 33.36 5.11 3.75
CA PRO A 478 33.99 6.31 4.27
C PRO A 478 34.66 6.02 5.62
N VAL A 479 35.87 6.52 5.84
CA VAL A 479 36.71 6.23 7.02
C VAL A 479 35.97 6.47 8.35
N GLY A 480 35.13 7.51 8.41
CA GLY A 480 34.34 7.83 9.61
C GLY A 480 33.22 6.83 9.93
N ASP A 481 32.84 5.97 8.97
CA ASP A 481 31.71 5.05 9.08
C ASP A 481 32.13 3.60 9.37
N ALA A 482 33.43 3.27 9.26
CA ALA A 482 33.92 1.90 9.31
C ALA A 482 33.49 1.14 10.58
N VAL A 483 33.67 1.76 11.76
CA VAL A 483 33.29 1.14 13.05
C VAL A 483 31.78 0.92 13.13
N ALA A 484 30.98 1.91 12.71
CA ALA A 484 29.52 1.80 12.74
C ALA A 484 29.01 0.74 11.76
N LEU A 485 29.61 0.66 10.57
CA LEU A 485 29.28 -0.32 9.54
C LEU A 485 29.64 -1.74 9.98
N ALA A 486 30.87 -1.94 10.48
CA ALA A 486 31.34 -3.21 11.03
C ALA A 486 30.43 -3.69 12.16
N ALA A 487 30.09 -2.82 13.11
CA ALA A 487 29.21 -3.15 14.23
C ALA A 487 27.74 -3.37 13.84
N MET A 488 27.27 -2.80 12.73
CA MET A 488 25.92 -3.03 12.20
C MET A 488 25.83 -4.39 11.50
N LEU A 489 26.84 -4.74 10.70
CA LEU A 489 26.87 -5.97 9.90
C LEU A 489 27.53 -7.17 10.61
N ASP A 490 28.01 -6.98 11.84
CA ASP A 490 28.77 -7.98 12.62
C ASP A 490 30.03 -8.48 11.87
N LEU A 491 30.77 -7.53 11.27
CA LEU A 491 31.98 -7.81 10.50
C LEU A 491 33.23 -7.35 11.27
N PRO A 492 34.38 -8.03 11.10
CA PRO A 492 35.64 -7.56 11.67
C PRO A 492 36.17 -6.31 10.96
N LEU A 493 36.81 -5.43 11.72
CA LEU A 493 37.67 -4.39 11.16
C LEU A 493 39.01 -5.00 10.73
N ALA A 494 39.63 -4.46 9.68
CA ALA A 494 40.94 -4.93 9.23
C ALA A 494 42.02 -4.84 10.34
N SER A 495 41.99 -3.77 11.14
CA SER A 495 42.88 -3.58 12.29
C SER A 495 42.61 -4.50 13.50
N GLU A 496 41.50 -5.25 13.51
CA GLU A 496 41.25 -6.31 14.50
C GLU A 496 41.86 -7.66 14.08
N LEU A 497 42.05 -7.85 12.78
CA LEU A 497 42.60 -9.08 12.21
C LEU A 497 44.12 -9.05 12.08
N ALA A 498 44.73 -7.86 12.07
CA ALA A 498 46.17 -7.68 11.90
C ALA A 498 46.69 -6.44 12.64
N ASP A 499 47.93 -6.55 13.14
CA ASP A 499 48.54 -5.53 14.00
C ASP A 499 49.09 -4.31 13.22
N GLY A 500 49.30 -4.44 11.91
CA GLY A 500 49.84 -3.35 11.09
C GLY A 500 51.33 -3.11 11.31
N ARG A 501 52.11 -4.13 11.65
CA ARG A 501 53.54 -3.97 11.99
C ARG A 501 54.41 -3.88 10.74
N ILE A 502 55.12 -2.76 10.63
CA ILE A 502 56.05 -2.51 9.53
C ILE A 502 57.33 -3.33 9.73
N GLU A 503 57.78 -3.99 8.67
CA GLU A 503 59.06 -4.72 8.65
C GLU A 503 60.18 -3.88 8.03
N GLY A 504 61.34 -3.86 8.69
CA GLY A 504 62.53 -3.17 8.22
C GLY A 504 62.56 -1.67 8.56
N PRO A 505 63.77 -1.08 8.70
CA PRO A 505 63.91 0.30 9.17
C PRO A 505 63.60 1.37 8.10
N GLY A 506 63.65 1.01 6.81
CA GLY A 506 63.61 1.95 5.67
C GLY A 506 64.68 3.05 5.74
N LEU A 507 64.55 4.07 4.88
CA LEU A 507 65.41 5.25 4.84
C LEU A 507 64.58 6.51 5.14
N ARG A 508 64.90 7.20 6.24
CA ARG A 508 64.24 8.46 6.59
C ARG A 508 64.62 9.57 5.59
N GLN A 509 63.62 10.25 5.06
CA GLN A 509 63.76 11.35 4.12
C GLN A 509 62.97 12.59 4.58
N ALA A 510 63.47 13.77 4.24
CA ALA A 510 62.74 15.03 4.46
C ALA A 510 61.69 15.24 3.37
N LEU A 511 60.49 15.66 3.76
CA LEU A 511 59.46 16.09 2.84
C LEU A 511 59.81 17.49 2.28
N PRO A 512 59.64 17.75 0.96
CA PRO A 512 59.87 19.07 0.41
C PRO A 512 59.03 20.14 1.14
N THR A 513 59.65 21.28 1.51
CA THR A 513 59.02 22.33 2.33
C THR A 513 57.78 22.99 1.71
N ARG A 514 57.55 22.81 0.41
CA ARG A 514 56.36 23.30 -0.29
C ARG A 514 55.12 22.40 -0.11
N ILE A 515 55.30 21.18 0.42
CA ILE A 515 54.23 20.23 0.66
C ILE A 515 53.88 20.27 2.14
N ALA A 516 52.95 21.15 2.52
CA ALA A 516 52.46 21.25 3.89
C ALA A 516 51.21 20.38 4.06
N VAL A 517 51.39 19.19 4.64
CA VAL A 517 50.28 18.27 4.96
C VAL A 517 50.14 18.15 6.48
N GLY A 518 48.94 18.45 6.98
CA GLY A 518 48.64 18.50 8.42
C GLY A 518 48.23 19.90 8.89
N GLN A 519 47.76 19.99 10.14
CA GLN A 519 47.41 21.28 10.76
C GLN A 519 48.68 22.06 11.16
N PRO A 520 48.63 23.40 11.28
CA PRO A 520 49.75 24.18 11.82
C PRO A 520 50.18 23.64 13.19
N GLY A 521 51.42 23.13 13.28
CA GLY A 521 51.97 22.50 14.49
C GLY A 521 52.06 20.97 14.47
N ASP A 522 51.35 20.30 13.56
CA ASP A 522 51.37 18.84 13.32
C ASP A 522 51.64 18.54 11.83
N GLN A 523 52.55 19.30 11.23
CA GLN A 523 52.92 19.12 9.83
C GLN A 523 53.85 17.92 9.68
N VAL A 524 53.55 17.07 8.70
CA VAL A 524 54.46 15.99 8.31
C VAL A 524 55.70 16.60 7.68
N ARG A 525 56.88 16.33 8.26
CA ARG A 525 58.17 16.85 7.79
C ARG A 525 59.10 15.77 7.25
N GLU A 526 58.85 14.53 7.62
CA GLU A 526 59.66 13.38 7.26
C GLU A 526 58.77 12.22 6.85
N TRP A 527 59.32 11.35 6.02
CA TRP A 527 58.71 10.08 5.62
C TRP A 527 59.81 9.01 5.54
N VAL A 528 59.41 7.74 5.47
CA VAL A 528 60.34 6.61 5.37
C VAL A 528 60.19 5.94 4.02
N GLU A 529 61.25 5.96 3.23
CA GLU A 529 61.35 5.26 1.96
C GLU A 529 61.72 3.78 2.17
N HIS A 530 61.07 2.89 1.43
CA HIS A 530 61.36 1.46 1.43
C HIS A 530 61.54 0.96 0.01
N ASP A 531 62.58 0.16 -0.24
CA ASP A 531 62.68 -0.54 -1.54
C ASP A 531 61.57 -1.59 -1.69
N VAL A 532 61.19 -2.25 -0.58
CA VAL A 532 60.07 -3.17 -0.46
C VAL A 532 59.45 -2.97 0.93
N LEU A 533 58.22 -2.48 0.97
CA LEU A 533 57.49 -2.29 2.22
C LEU A 533 56.62 -3.52 2.50
N ARG A 534 56.76 -4.08 3.72
CA ARG A 534 55.92 -5.18 4.21
C ARG A 534 55.27 -4.80 5.53
N VAL A 535 54.00 -5.18 5.68
CA VAL A 535 53.21 -4.99 6.89
C VAL A 535 52.63 -6.33 7.29
N ASP A 536 53.02 -6.83 8.46
CA ASP A 536 52.73 -8.20 8.93
C ASP A 536 53.08 -9.27 7.87
N GLY A 537 54.21 -9.10 7.18
CA GLY A 537 54.67 -9.97 6.10
C GLY A 537 54.01 -9.75 4.72
N ALA A 538 52.87 -9.06 4.64
CA ALA A 538 52.19 -8.75 3.38
C ALA A 538 52.82 -7.54 2.68
N PRO A 539 53.05 -7.59 1.35
CA PRO A 539 53.58 -6.44 0.61
C PRO A 539 52.53 -5.33 0.47
N VAL A 540 52.92 -4.09 0.72
CA VAL A 540 52.09 -2.89 0.50
C VAL A 540 52.92 -1.79 -0.15
N ASP A 541 52.29 -0.86 -0.86
CA ASP A 541 53.00 0.24 -1.52
C ASP A 541 53.22 1.44 -0.57
N TRP A 542 52.36 1.56 0.44
CA TRP A 542 52.41 2.63 1.43
C TRP A 542 51.71 2.25 2.74
N TRP A 543 52.10 2.89 3.83
CA TRP A 543 51.52 2.73 5.16
C TRP A 543 51.67 4.01 6.00
N VAL A 544 50.86 4.18 7.04
CA VAL A 544 51.05 5.23 8.06
C VAL A 544 51.22 4.53 9.40
N ASP A 545 52.35 4.73 10.07
CA ASP A 545 52.61 4.10 11.36
C ASP A 545 51.77 4.72 12.50
N THR A 546 51.88 4.15 13.70
CA THR A 546 51.14 4.61 14.89
C THR A 546 51.56 6.01 15.36
N ASP A 547 52.75 6.47 14.99
CA ASP A 547 53.25 7.82 15.27
C ASP A 547 52.80 8.82 14.18
N GLY A 548 52.08 8.35 13.15
CA GLY A 548 51.59 9.15 12.05
C GLY A 548 52.64 9.44 10.98
N VAL A 549 53.76 8.72 10.96
CA VAL A 549 54.82 8.85 9.96
C VAL A 549 54.44 8.07 8.69
N PRO A 550 54.50 8.68 7.49
CA PRO A 550 54.27 7.99 6.24
C PRO A 550 55.44 7.08 5.84
N HIS A 551 55.12 5.87 5.40
CA HIS A 551 56.03 4.92 4.78
C HIS A 551 55.58 4.65 3.35
N ALA A 552 56.51 4.62 2.39
CA ALA A 552 56.15 4.36 0.99
C ALA A 552 57.31 3.76 0.17
N VAL A 553 56.95 3.07 -0.91
CA VAL A 553 57.89 2.53 -1.91
C VAL A 553 58.13 3.50 -3.05
N HIS A 554 57.16 4.37 -3.34
CA HIS A 554 57.23 5.35 -4.42
C HIS A 554 56.40 6.60 -4.10
N LEU A 555 56.58 7.67 -4.88
CA LEU A 555 55.91 8.96 -4.66
C LEU A 555 54.37 8.87 -4.67
N ALA A 556 53.79 8.06 -5.56
CA ALA A 556 52.33 7.87 -5.56
C ALA A 556 51.82 7.21 -4.26
N GLY A 557 52.59 6.29 -3.66
CA GLY A 557 52.28 5.70 -2.35
C GLY A 557 52.44 6.72 -1.23
N LEU A 558 53.50 7.55 -1.28
CA LEU A 558 53.68 8.65 -0.34
C LEU A 558 52.52 9.64 -0.39
N ALA A 559 52.03 9.97 -1.58
CA ALA A 559 50.86 10.83 -1.75
C ALA A 559 49.59 10.24 -1.12
N CYS A 560 49.36 8.93 -1.26
CA CYS A 560 48.29 8.21 -0.57
C CYS A 560 48.44 8.26 0.96
N ALA A 561 49.66 7.99 1.48
CA ALA A 561 49.93 8.03 2.91
C ALA A 561 49.72 9.42 3.52
N LEU A 562 50.15 10.47 2.83
CA LEU A 562 49.91 11.86 3.23
C LEU A 562 48.43 12.22 3.18
N ALA A 563 47.71 11.82 2.12
CA ALA A 563 46.27 12.05 1.99
C ALA A 563 45.49 11.38 3.13
N GLN A 564 45.84 10.14 3.49
CA GLN A 564 45.27 9.44 4.64
C GLN A 564 45.59 10.16 5.95
N ARG A 565 46.86 10.49 6.20
CA ARG A 565 47.29 11.18 7.43
C ARG A 565 46.59 12.53 7.61
N ALA A 566 46.26 13.20 6.51
CA ALA A 566 45.52 14.45 6.47
C ALA A 566 44.01 14.31 6.65
N GLY A 567 43.46 13.08 6.58
CA GLY A 567 42.02 12.84 6.53
C GLY A 567 41.38 13.30 5.21
N ARG A 568 42.16 13.53 4.16
CA ARG A 568 41.71 14.08 2.86
C ARG A 568 42.09 13.15 1.72
N TRP A 569 41.44 11.99 1.67
CA TRP A 569 41.74 10.94 0.69
C TRP A 569 41.58 11.37 -0.78
N SER A 570 40.71 12.36 -1.05
CA SER A 570 40.54 12.98 -2.37
C SER A 570 41.81 13.62 -2.91
N ASP A 571 42.67 14.15 -2.03
CA ASP A 571 43.83 14.96 -2.39
C ASP A 571 44.99 14.12 -2.94
N ARG A 572 44.94 12.78 -2.84
CA ARG A 572 46.07 11.89 -3.18
C ARG A 572 46.62 12.13 -4.59
N TRP A 573 45.77 12.39 -5.57
CA TRP A 573 46.20 12.63 -6.95
C TRP A 573 46.85 13.99 -7.13
N ALA A 574 46.35 15.00 -6.42
CA ALA A 574 46.91 16.33 -6.46
C ALA A 574 48.23 16.40 -5.68
N LEU A 575 48.33 15.69 -4.56
CA LEU A 575 49.57 15.49 -3.82
C LEU A 575 50.63 14.77 -4.67
N GLU A 576 50.25 13.72 -5.39
CA GLU A 576 51.15 13.04 -6.33
C GLU A 576 51.66 14.00 -7.41
N ALA A 577 50.75 14.78 -8.02
CA ALA A 577 51.12 15.78 -9.02
C ALA A 577 52.11 16.83 -8.48
N VAL A 578 51.93 17.32 -7.25
CA VAL A 578 52.86 18.27 -6.62
C VAL A 578 54.19 17.61 -6.27
N MET A 579 54.21 16.32 -5.92
CA MET A 579 55.46 15.60 -5.69
C MET A 579 56.26 15.39 -6.98
N VAL A 580 55.58 15.14 -8.09
CA VAL A 580 56.20 15.02 -9.42
C VAL A 580 56.65 16.38 -9.95
N ASP A 581 55.86 17.44 -9.74
CA ASP A 581 56.18 18.82 -10.11
C ASP A 581 55.88 19.81 -8.98
N PRO A 582 56.91 20.18 -8.18
CA PRO A 582 56.76 21.11 -7.07
C PRO A 582 56.35 22.54 -7.45
N ALA A 583 56.32 22.92 -8.74
CA ALA A 583 55.81 24.20 -9.19
C ALA A 583 54.27 24.29 -9.09
N ARG A 584 53.58 23.14 -9.03
CA ARG A 584 52.12 23.05 -8.95
C ARG A 584 51.56 23.19 -7.53
N ALA A 585 52.41 23.44 -6.54
CA ALA A 585 51.99 23.59 -5.15
C ALA A 585 51.01 24.77 -4.96
N ASP A 586 51.19 25.86 -5.72
CA ASP A 586 50.30 27.02 -5.69
C ASP A 586 48.91 26.70 -6.30
N GLU A 587 48.85 25.81 -7.32
CA GLU A 587 47.61 25.32 -7.90
C GLU A 587 46.81 24.49 -6.89
N LEU A 588 47.48 23.58 -6.18
CA LEU A 588 46.84 22.78 -5.12
C LEU A 588 46.31 23.65 -3.98
N GLY A 589 47.06 24.68 -3.58
CA GLY A 589 46.62 25.63 -2.56
C GLY A 589 45.40 26.43 -2.99
N LEU A 590 45.29 26.75 -4.28
CA LEU A 590 44.09 27.39 -4.85
C LEU A 590 42.89 26.45 -4.88
N ASP A 591 43.06 25.21 -5.36
CA ASP A 591 41.98 24.21 -5.41
C ASP A 591 41.43 23.95 -4.00
N GLN A 592 42.31 23.74 -3.01
CA GLN A 592 41.91 23.54 -1.60
C GLN A 592 41.13 24.72 -1.01
N ALA A 593 41.38 25.95 -1.48
CA ALA A 593 40.64 27.14 -1.02
C ALA A 593 39.24 27.24 -1.66
N LEU A 594 39.02 26.59 -2.80
CA LEU A 594 37.76 26.62 -3.55
C LEU A 594 36.80 25.48 -3.19
N GLY A 595 37.31 24.40 -2.58
CA GLY A 595 36.54 23.20 -2.20
C GLY A 595 36.72 22.08 -3.19
#